data_AF-A0A8S3K969-F1
#
_entry.id   AF-A0A8S3K969-F1
#
_cell.length_a   1.000
_cell.length_b   1.000
_cell.length_c   1.000
_cell.angle_alpha   90.00
_cell.angle_beta   90.00
_cell.angle_gamma   90.00
#
_symmetry.space_group_name_H-M   'P 1'
#
loop_
_entity.id
_entity.type
_entity.pdbx_description
1 polymer ?
#
loop_
_entity_poly.entity_id
_entity_poly.type
_entity_poly.pdbx_seq_one_letter_code
_entity_poly.pdbx_strand_id
1 'polypeptide(L)'
;DIGGSIRIPAHFCGIFGFKPTPGRLTNKGACSPSARNEMGQLNIRATAGPLARCTDDLVLVMRSFLQEHMWRNDPELIRQPWRNERFIDKKRLTIGFYTNDTWFPAAPACIRAVNEAAEALRKVGHTVIPYTPIDLPEALRLFLGII
;
A
#
# COMPACT_ATOMS: atom_id res chain seq x y z
N ASP A 1 6.46 6.12 -2.72
CA ASP A 1 5.52 5.43 -3.61
C ASP A 1 4.37 6.37 -3.97
N ILE A 2 4.25 6.69 -5.26
CA ILE A 2 3.12 7.44 -5.84
C ILE A 2 2.35 6.53 -6.81
N GLY A 3 3.06 5.90 -7.74
CA GLY A 3 2.51 4.98 -8.74
C GLY A 3 2.92 3.50 -8.56
N GLY A 4 3.47 3.12 -7.40
CA GLY A 4 3.91 1.74 -7.14
C GLY A 4 5.39 1.56 -6.79
N SER A 5 6.16 2.63 -6.64
CA SER A 5 7.62 2.56 -6.46
C SER A 5 8.12 1.89 -5.16
N ILE A 6 7.24 1.49 -4.24
CA ILE A 6 7.58 0.55 -3.14
C ILE A 6 7.11 -0.87 -3.51
N ARG A 7 5.88 -1.01 -3.98
CA ARG A 7 5.25 -2.32 -4.24
C ARG A 7 5.83 -3.06 -5.44
N ILE A 8 6.18 -2.35 -6.50
CA ILE A 8 6.76 -2.91 -7.74
C ILE A 8 8.14 -3.53 -7.48
N PRO A 9 9.13 -2.84 -6.89
CA PRO A 9 10.41 -3.47 -6.58
C PRO A 9 10.26 -4.58 -5.53
N ALA A 10 9.35 -4.45 -4.56
CA ALA A 10 9.07 -5.53 -3.62
C ALA A 10 8.61 -6.81 -4.32
N HIS A 11 7.67 -6.68 -5.26
CA HIS A 11 7.19 -7.77 -6.10
C HIS A 11 8.31 -8.42 -6.92
N PHE A 12 9.12 -7.62 -7.62
CA PHE A 12 10.18 -8.15 -8.48
C PHE A 12 11.37 -8.76 -7.73
N CYS A 13 11.64 -8.29 -6.50
CA CYS A 13 12.76 -8.80 -5.69
C CYS A 13 12.34 -9.87 -4.68
N GLY A 14 11.06 -10.27 -4.63
CA GLY A 14 10.58 -11.29 -3.70
C GLY A 14 10.64 -10.86 -2.23
N ILE A 15 10.42 -9.58 -1.96
CA ILE A 15 10.38 -9.02 -0.60
C ILE A 15 9.03 -8.36 -0.31
N PHE A 16 8.81 -7.94 0.93
CA PHE A 16 7.58 -7.28 1.34
C PHE A 16 7.74 -5.76 1.26
N GLY A 17 6.69 -5.07 0.78
CA GLY A 17 6.65 -3.61 0.72
C GLY A 17 5.29 -3.07 1.15
N PHE A 18 5.30 -2.04 1.99
CA PHE A 18 4.06 -1.44 2.50
C PHE A 18 3.96 0.03 2.12
N LYS A 19 2.89 0.38 1.40
CA LYS A 19 2.54 1.77 1.06
C LYS A 19 1.43 2.27 2.01
N PRO A 20 1.76 2.99 3.10
CA PRO A 20 0.75 3.51 4.01
C PRO A 20 -0.12 4.60 3.36
N THR A 21 -1.18 5.00 4.04
CA THR A 21 -1.96 6.19 3.68
C THR A 21 -1.05 7.43 3.64
N PRO A 22 -1.19 8.33 2.66
CA PRO A 22 -0.44 9.59 2.66
C PRO A 22 -0.62 10.37 3.97
N GLY A 23 0.44 11.03 4.43
CA GLY A 23 0.47 11.75 5.71
C GLY A 23 0.59 10.85 6.95
N ARG A 24 0.72 9.53 6.78
CA ARG A 24 0.98 8.60 7.89
C ARG A 24 2.46 8.52 8.27
N LEU A 25 3.35 8.70 7.29
CA LEU A 25 4.79 8.87 7.47
C LEU A 25 5.20 10.22 6.87
N THR A 26 6.27 10.80 7.40
CA THR A 26 6.80 12.08 6.92
C THR A 26 7.49 11.90 5.57
N ASN A 27 7.24 12.85 4.66
CA ASN A 27 8.04 13.05 3.46
C ASN A 27 8.98 14.26 3.61
N LYS A 28 9.02 14.90 4.78
CA LYS A 28 9.89 16.05 5.03
C LYS A 28 11.35 15.61 4.88
N GLY A 29 12.10 16.34 4.06
CA GLY A 29 13.48 16.00 3.71
C GLY A 29 13.61 14.94 2.59
N ALA A 30 12.51 14.41 2.06
CA ALA A 30 12.56 13.59 0.86
C ALA A 30 12.77 14.48 -0.38
N CYS A 31 13.62 14.05 -1.31
CA CYS A 31 13.82 14.74 -2.59
C CYS A 31 12.70 14.38 -3.57
N SER A 32 12.23 15.38 -4.33
CA SER A 32 11.35 15.11 -5.47
C SER A 32 12.15 14.35 -6.54
N PRO A 33 11.60 13.28 -7.13
CA PRO A 33 12.22 12.61 -8.27
C PRO A 33 12.05 13.42 -9.58
N SER A 34 11.26 14.51 -9.59
CA SER A 34 11.15 15.39 -10.75
C SER A 34 12.48 16.12 -10.97
N ALA A 35 12.97 16.10 -12.22
CA ALA A 35 14.19 16.82 -12.62
C ALA A 35 14.08 18.34 -12.38
N ARG A 36 12.86 18.86 -12.31
CA ARG A 36 12.56 20.28 -12.03
C ARG A 36 12.34 20.55 -10.54
N ASN A 37 12.47 19.53 -9.70
CA ASN A 37 12.14 19.55 -8.27
C ASN A 37 10.75 20.14 -8.02
N GLU A 38 9.80 19.84 -8.91
CA GLU A 38 8.42 20.31 -8.78
C GLU A 38 7.84 19.72 -7.50
N MET A 39 7.45 20.63 -6.61
CA MET A 39 6.76 20.35 -5.35
C MET A 39 5.40 21.04 -5.40
N GLY A 40 4.42 20.53 -4.66
CA GLY A 40 3.10 21.15 -4.54
C GLY A 40 1.94 20.39 -5.19
N GLN A 41 2.20 19.24 -5.82
CA GLN A 41 1.13 18.30 -6.16
C GLN A 41 0.55 17.72 -4.86
N LEU A 42 -0.75 17.96 -4.62
CA LEU A 42 -1.44 17.51 -3.41
C LEU A 42 -2.57 16.51 -3.67
N ASN A 43 -2.97 16.32 -4.94
CA ASN A 43 -4.10 15.46 -5.30
C ASN A 43 -3.76 13.97 -5.16
N ILE A 44 -2.54 13.56 -5.51
CA ILE A 44 -2.04 12.18 -5.46
C ILE A 44 -0.66 12.19 -4.79
N ARG A 45 -0.68 12.30 -3.47
CA ARG A 45 0.52 12.47 -2.68
C ARG A 45 1.38 11.20 -2.69
N ALA A 46 2.67 11.39 -2.95
CA ALA A 46 3.67 10.36 -2.70
C ALA A 46 3.70 9.99 -1.20
N THR A 47 4.05 8.76 -0.89
CA THR A 47 4.18 8.29 0.50
C THR A 47 5.44 7.48 0.70
N ALA A 48 6.16 7.76 1.79
CA ALA A 48 7.21 6.90 2.30
C ALA A 48 6.62 5.59 2.87
N GLY A 49 7.40 4.51 2.87
CA GLY A 49 6.97 3.24 3.42
C GLY A 49 8.08 2.20 3.43
N PRO A 50 8.01 1.18 4.31
CA PRO A 50 9.09 0.23 4.49
C PRO A 50 9.11 -0.87 3.41
N LEU A 51 10.33 -1.34 3.13
CA LEU A 51 10.64 -2.60 2.47
C LEU A 51 11.30 -3.53 3.50
N ALA A 52 10.92 -4.81 3.55
CA ALA A 52 11.49 -5.76 4.49
C ALA A 52 11.38 -7.21 4.00
N ARG A 53 12.07 -8.13 4.69
CA ARG A 53 12.09 -9.57 4.36
C ARG A 53 10.95 -10.37 5.00
N CYS A 54 10.21 -9.78 5.93
CA CYS A 54 9.00 -10.35 6.51
C CYS A 54 8.00 -9.25 6.87
N THR A 55 6.74 -9.64 7.13
CA THR A 55 5.68 -8.72 7.52
C THR A 55 5.89 -8.10 8.89
N ASP A 56 6.55 -8.83 9.81
CA ASP A 56 6.78 -8.37 11.18
C ASP A 56 7.74 -7.19 11.23
N ASP A 57 8.74 -7.17 10.33
CA ASP A 57 9.65 -6.04 10.15
C ASP A 57 8.93 -4.80 9.60
N LEU A 58 7.99 -4.97 8.67
CA LEU A 58 7.15 -3.85 8.19
C LEU A 58 6.35 -3.24 9.35
N VAL A 59 5.79 -4.11 10.20
CA VAL A 59 5.04 -3.74 11.40
C VAL A 59 5.93 -3.02 12.41
N LEU A 60 7.14 -3.53 12.65
CA LEU A 60 8.12 -2.91 13.53
C LEU A 60 8.44 -1.49 13.08
N VAL A 61 8.80 -1.30 11.80
CA VAL A 61 9.12 0.02 11.25
C VAL A 61 7.93 0.96 11.37
N MET A 62 6.74 0.54 10.91
CA MET A 62 5.55 1.39 11.00
C MET A 62 5.24 1.80 12.45
N ARG A 63 5.41 0.91 13.43
CA ARG A 63 5.18 1.22 14.84
C ARG A 63 6.21 2.21 15.39
N SER A 64 7.47 2.07 15.01
CA SER A 64 8.56 2.96 15.46
C SER A 64 8.42 4.40 14.95
N PHE A 65 7.81 4.60 13.77
CA PHE A 65 7.57 5.94 13.21
C PHE A 65 6.26 6.58 13.69
N LEU A 66 5.30 5.82 14.22
CA LEU A 66 4.01 6.35 14.67
C LEU A 66 4.05 6.77 16.15
N GLN A 67 4.94 7.71 16.43
CA GLN A 67 5.30 8.19 17.77
C GLN A 67 5.11 9.71 17.87
N GLU A 68 4.89 10.19 19.09
CA GLU A 68 4.58 11.60 19.35
C GLU A 68 5.69 12.57 18.86
N HIS A 69 6.96 12.17 19.01
CA HIS A 69 8.08 13.00 18.57
C HIS A 69 8.09 13.23 17.06
N MET A 70 7.57 12.29 16.27
CA MET A 70 7.46 12.46 14.81
C MET A 70 6.43 13.54 14.47
N TRP A 71 5.30 13.58 15.17
CA TRP A 71 4.26 14.60 14.98
C TRP A 71 4.69 15.99 15.44
N ARG A 72 5.62 16.09 16.39
CA ARG A 72 6.24 17.37 16.79
C ARG A 72 7.17 17.91 15.71
N ASN A 73 7.90 17.04 15.02
CA ASN A 73 8.86 17.42 13.99
C ASN A 73 8.21 17.70 12.62
N ASP A 74 7.06 17.09 12.36
CA ASP A 74 6.23 17.28 11.18
C ASP A 74 4.74 17.41 11.56
N PRO A 75 4.24 18.64 11.73
CA PRO A 75 2.86 18.91 12.11
C PRO A 75 1.81 18.51 11.07
N GLU A 76 2.20 18.27 9.81
CA GLU A 76 1.29 17.84 8.74
C GLU A 76 0.91 16.36 8.84
N LEU A 77 1.60 15.61 9.72
CA LEU A 77 1.31 14.20 9.94
C LEU A 77 -0.05 14.00 10.60
N ILE A 78 -0.75 12.97 10.14
CA ILE A 78 -1.95 12.48 10.80
C ILE A 78 -1.53 11.87 12.14
N ARG A 79 -1.99 12.47 13.24
CA ARG A 79 -1.70 12.07 14.63
C ARG A 79 -2.48 10.83 15.05
N GLN A 80 -2.30 9.74 14.30
CA GLN A 80 -2.93 8.46 14.58
C GLN A 80 -1.88 7.48 15.14
N PRO A 81 -1.90 7.19 16.45
CA PRO A 81 -1.00 6.21 17.05
C PRO A 81 -1.24 4.82 16.46
N TRP A 82 -0.23 3.97 16.62
CA TRP A 82 -0.36 2.56 16.33
C TRP A 82 -1.43 1.91 17.22
N ARG A 83 -2.24 1.02 16.62
CA ARG A 83 -3.36 0.33 17.27
C ARG A 83 -3.04 -1.16 17.36
N ASN A 84 -2.45 -1.59 18.47
CA ASN A 84 -2.04 -2.99 18.69
C ASN A 84 -3.24 -3.94 18.69
N GLU A 85 -4.39 -3.48 19.17
CA GLU A 85 -5.64 -4.25 19.21
C GLU A 85 -6.08 -4.72 17.82
N ARG A 86 -5.77 -3.96 16.76
CA ARG A 86 -6.08 -4.35 15.37
C ARG A 86 -5.20 -5.48 14.83
N PHE A 87 -4.03 -5.72 15.43
CA PHE A 87 -3.12 -6.79 15.03
C PHE A 87 -3.42 -8.12 15.72
N ILE A 88 -4.06 -8.06 16.89
CA ILE A 88 -4.41 -9.23 17.70
C ILE A 88 -5.83 -9.72 17.36
N ASP A 89 -6.61 -8.92 16.66
CA ASP A 89 -7.97 -9.23 16.23
C ASP A 89 -8.00 -10.47 15.31
N LYS A 90 -8.61 -11.55 15.80
CA LYS A 90 -8.77 -12.84 15.08
C LYS A 90 -10.12 -12.96 14.37
N LYS A 91 -10.84 -11.86 14.16
CA LYS A 91 -12.15 -11.91 13.48
C LYS A 91 -12.06 -12.53 12.09
N ARG A 92 -13.13 -13.21 11.69
CA ARG A 92 -13.30 -13.64 10.30
C ARG A 92 -13.49 -12.39 9.43
N LEU A 93 -12.62 -12.22 8.44
CA LEU A 93 -12.70 -11.15 7.45
C LEU A 93 -13.55 -11.56 6.25
N THR A 94 -14.19 -10.55 5.65
CA THR A 94 -14.70 -10.61 4.27
C THR A 94 -13.66 -9.99 3.36
N ILE A 95 -13.16 -10.76 2.39
CA ILE A 95 -12.04 -10.40 1.53
C ILE A 95 -12.52 -10.43 0.08
N GLY A 96 -12.52 -9.27 -0.56
CA GLY A 96 -12.71 -9.17 -2.01
C GLY A 96 -11.43 -9.53 -2.74
N PHE A 97 -11.52 -10.32 -3.82
CA PHE A 97 -10.38 -10.63 -4.69
C PHE A 97 -10.75 -10.51 -6.17
N TYR A 98 -9.75 -10.26 -7.00
CA TYR A 98 -9.88 -10.21 -8.46
C TYR A 98 -8.57 -10.69 -9.10
N THR A 99 -8.67 -11.32 -10.27
CA THR A 99 -7.52 -11.76 -11.08
C THR A 99 -7.40 -11.02 -12.40
N ASN A 100 -8.41 -10.20 -12.72
CA ASN A 100 -8.47 -9.40 -13.92
C ASN A 100 -8.98 -8.02 -13.52
N ASP A 101 -8.31 -7.00 -14.04
CA ASP A 101 -8.59 -5.61 -13.77
C ASP A 101 -9.20 -4.89 -14.98
N THR A 102 -9.55 -5.65 -16.03
CA THR A 102 -10.15 -5.24 -17.30
C THR A 102 -9.27 -4.41 -18.22
N TRP A 103 -8.02 -4.15 -17.84
CA TRP A 103 -7.09 -3.32 -18.61
C TRP A 103 -5.75 -4.01 -18.86
N PHE A 104 -5.04 -4.41 -17.80
CA PHE A 104 -3.76 -5.09 -17.91
C PHE A 104 -3.96 -6.59 -17.74
N PRO A 105 -3.77 -7.40 -18.80
CA PRO A 105 -3.83 -8.84 -18.65
C PRO A 105 -2.73 -9.29 -17.68
N ALA A 106 -3.14 -9.89 -16.57
CA ALA A 106 -2.20 -10.41 -15.59
C ALA A 106 -1.46 -11.64 -16.13
N ALA A 107 -0.18 -11.76 -15.82
CA ALA A 107 0.59 -12.95 -16.17
C ALA A 107 -0.04 -14.21 -15.53
N PRO A 108 0.02 -15.39 -16.18
CA PRO A 108 -0.54 -16.63 -15.63
C PRO A 108 -0.04 -16.95 -14.21
N ALA A 109 1.23 -16.67 -13.92
CA ALA A 109 1.81 -16.84 -12.59
C ALA A 109 1.14 -15.94 -11.53
N CYS A 110 0.81 -14.70 -11.86
CA CYS A 110 0.12 -13.77 -10.96
C CYS A 110 -1.32 -14.20 -10.70
N ILE A 111 -2.04 -14.64 -11.74
CA ILE A 111 -3.40 -15.17 -11.62
C ILE A 111 -3.41 -16.39 -10.68
N ARG A 112 -2.46 -17.32 -10.89
CA ARG A 112 -2.30 -18.49 -10.03
C ARG A 112 -2.02 -18.10 -8.57
N ALA A 113 -1.07 -17.18 -8.34
CA ALA A 113 -0.72 -16.75 -6.99
C ALA A 113 -1.91 -16.13 -6.22
N VAL A 114 -2.71 -15.29 -6.90
CA VAL A 114 -3.92 -14.69 -6.28
C VAL A 114 -4.95 -15.77 -5.93
N ASN A 115 -5.19 -16.73 -6.82
CA ASN A 115 -6.13 -17.82 -6.57
C ASN A 115 -5.68 -18.75 -5.43
N GLU A 116 -4.38 -19.09 -5.39
CA GLU A 116 -3.80 -19.87 -4.29
C GLU A 116 -3.94 -19.14 -2.94
N ALA A 117 -3.68 -17.83 -2.90
CA ALA A 117 -3.86 -17.02 -1.70
C ALA A 117 -5.33 -16.92 -1.26
N ALA A 118 -6.25 -16.71 -2.20
CA ALA A 118 -7.70 -16.69 -1.94
C ALA A 118 -8.16 -18.01 -1.33
N GLU A 119 -7.68 -19.14 -1.86
CA GLU A 119 -8.04 -20.46 -1.37
C GLU A 119 -7.43 -20.76 0.02
N ALA A 120 -6.18 -20.36 0.25
CA ALA A 120 -5.57 -20.45 1.58
C ALA A 120 -6.38 -19.66 2.64
N LEU A 121 -6.86 -18.47 2.27
CA LEU A 121 -7.70 -17.63 3.14
C LEU A 121 -9.08 -18.27 3.40
N ARG A 122 -9.70 -18.91 2.40
CA ARG A 122 -10.95 -19.68 2.60
C ARG A 122 -10.73 -20.84 3.56
N LYS A 123 -9.66 -21.62 3.37
CA LYS A 123 -9.35 -22.80 4.20
C LYS A 123 -9.18 -22.46 5.68
N VAL A 124 -8.59 -21.30 5.99
CA VAL A 124 -8.48 -20.88 7.39
C VAL A 124 -9.79 -20.34 7.95
N GLY A 125 -10.82 -20.10 7.13
CA GLY A 125 -12.19 -19.76 7.52
C GLY A 125 -12.64 -18.32 7.23
N HIS A 126 -11.96 -17.61 6.33
CA HIS A 126 -12.39 -16.27 5.86
C HIS A 126 -13.45 -16.37 4.77
N THR A 127 -14.30 -15.35 4.68
CA THR A 127 -15.24 -15.20 3.57
C THR A 127 -14.51 -14.53 2.41
N VAL A 128 -14.33 -15.23 1.30
CA VAL A 128 -13.58 -14.72 0.14
C VAL A 128 -14.49 -14.65 -1.08
N ILE A 129 -14.80 -13.42 -1.52
CA ILE A 129 -15.79 -13.14 -2.57
C ILE A 129 -15.14 -12.49 -3.79
N PRO A 130 -15.61 -12.79 -5.01
CA PRO A 130 -15.21 -12.03 -6.19
C PRO A 130 -15.51 -10.55 -6.00
N TYR A 131 -14.60 -9.70 -6.47
CA TYR A 131 -14.74 -8.25 -6.46
C TYR A 131 -14.41 -7.71 -7.86
N THR A 132 -15.19 -6.75 -8.34
CA THR A 132 -14.88 -6.02 -9.57
C THR A 132 -14.22 -4.70 -9.18
N PRO A 133 -12.97 -4.45 -9.59
CA PRO A 133 -12.33 -3.15 -9.38
C PRO A 133 -13.12 -1.99 -9.99
N ILE A 134 -12.82 -0.78 -9.52
CA ILE A 134 -13.27 0.45 -10.18
C ILE A 134 -12.77 0.49 -11.63
N ASP A 135 -13.35 1.39 -12.43
CA ASP A 135 -12.89 1.66 -13.78
C ASP A 135 -11.43 2.15 -13.77
N LEU A 136 -10.49 1.22 -14.03
CA LEU A 136 -9.07 1.48 -14.09
C LEU A 136 -8.65 2.34 -15.29
N PRO A 137 -9.18 2.14 -16.52
CA PRO A 137 -9.05 3.12 -17.60
C PRO A 137 -9.20 4.56 -17.12
N GLU A 138 -10.32 4.84 -16.48
CA GLU A 138 -10.70 6.17 -16.07
C GLU A 138 -9.82 6.64 -14.90
N ALA A 139 -9.56 5.77 -13.92
CA ALA A 139 -8.66 6.08 -12.82
C ALA A 139 -7.25 6.44 -13.30
N LEU A 140 -6.70 5.73 -14.30
CA LEU A 140 -5.39 6.03 -14.87
C LEU A 140 -5.40 7.32 -15.69
N ARG A 141 -6.46 7.57 -16.46
CA ARG A 141 -6.66 8.83 -17.19
C ARG A 141 -6.67 10.03 -16.24
N LEU A 142 -7.41 9.92 -15.13
CA LEU A 142 -7.46 10.95 -14.09
C LEU A 142 -6.11 11.10 -13.38
N PHE A 143 -5.43 10.01 -13.07
CA PHE A 143 -4.10 10.02 -12.48
C PHE A 143 -3.13 10.82 -13.37
N LEU A 144 -2.97 10.43 -14.63
CA LEU A 144 -2.07 11.10 -15.58
C LEU A 144 -2.47 12.54 -15.92
N GLY A 145 -3.74 12.90 -15.78
CA GLY A 145 -4.21 14.26 -15.99
C GLY A 145 -3.96 15.21 -14.81
N ILE A 146 -3.63 14.68 -13.62
CA ILE A 146 -3.53 15.45 -12.37
C ILE A 146 -2.13 15.35 -11.73
N ILE A 147 -1.31 14.36 -12.11
CA ILE A 147 0.11 14.27 -11.73
C ILE A 147 1.00 15.01 -12.71
#